data_AF-A0A673FRB2-F1
#
_entry.id   AF-A0A673FRB2-F1
#
_cell.length_a   1.000
_cell.length_b   1.000
_cell.length_c   1.000
_cell.angle_alpha   90.00
_cell.angle_beta   90.00
_cell.angle_gamma   90.00
#
_symmetry.space_group_name_H-M   'P 1'
#
loop_
_entity.id
_entity.type
_entity.pdbx_description
1 polymer ?
#
loop_
_entity_poly.entity_id
_entity_poly.type
_entity_poly.pdbx_seq_one_letter_code
_entity_poly.pdbx_strand_id
1 'polypeptide(L)'
;KVLRKSVMETRLVSFAMAHHTVSEARREQFRRTPDQSTEHLLFFLVALYEDTEKPNNASDFIKHQLGVGTEAEDAESLRLKLNTLQQKYDQLMEENKELRSRDNHVNEDDAFTSCDHHLTNTNSKQELLSL
;
A
#
# COMPACT_ATOMS: atom_id res chain seq x y z
N LYS A 1 7.49 -65.62 42.65
CA LYS A 1 6.59 -65.25 41.52
C LYS A 1 5.68 -64.07 41.87
N VAL A 2 4.98 -64.10 43.02
CA VAL A 2 4.12 -63.00 43.51
C VAL A 2 4.84 -61.65 43.63
N LEU A 3 6.03 -61.61 44.23
CA LEU A 3 6.80 -60.38 44.39
C LEU A 3 7.17 -59.72 43.05
N ARG A 4 7.53 -60.54 42.04
CA ARG A 4 7.84 -60.03 40.69
C ARG A 4 6.60 -59.45 40.00
N LYS A 5 5.42 -60.04 40.22
CA LYS A 5 4.15 -59.53 39.69
C LYS A 5 3.79 -58.17 40.30
N SER A 6 3.88 -58.06 41.64
CA SER A 6 3.64 -56.82 42.36
C SER A 6 4.60 -55.70 41.92
N VAL A 7 5.88 -56.00 41.76
CA VAL A 7 6.87 -55.00 41.28
C VAL A 7 6.58 -54.54 39.85
N MET A 8 6.10 -55.43 38.97
CA MET A 8 5.72 -55.05 37.61
C MET A 8 4.45 -54.19 37.58
N GLU A 9 3.45 -54.51 38.40
CA GLU A 9 2.22 -53.70 38.52
C GLU A 9 2.52 -52.29 39.03
N THR A 10 3.36 -52.14 40.06
CA THR A 10 3.76 -50.82 40.56
C THR A 10 4.49 -50.00 39.50
N ARG A 11 5.36 -50.63 38.69
CA ARG A 11 6.07 -49.96 37.59
C ARG A 11 5.14 -49.54 36.45
N LEU A 12 4.16 -50.37 36.11
CA LEU A 12 3.14 -50.06 35.10
C LEU A 12 2.30 -48.86 35.53
N VAL A 13 1.87 -48.82 36.79
CA VAL A 13 1.10 -47.69 37.33
C VAL A 13 1.94 -46.42 37.35
N SER A 14 3.21 -46.47 37.79
CA SER A 14 4.06 -45.27 37.80
C SER A 14 4.32 -44.73 36.39
N PHE A 15 4.50 -45.64 35.42
CA PHE A 15 4.69 -45.28 34.01
C PHE A 15 3.43 -44.65 33.41
N ALA A 16 2.26 -45.23 33.63
CA ALA A 16 0.99 -44.69 33.17
C ALA A 16 0.70 -43.30 33.75
N MET A 17 0.98 -43.11 35.05
CA MET A 17 0.86 -41.81 35.72
C MET A 17 1.84 -40.77 35.14
N ALA A 18 3.10 -41.14 34.87
CA ALA A 18 4.06 -40.23 34.24
C ALA A 18 3.64 -39.81 32.83
N HIS A 19 3.09 -40.74 32.04
CA HIS A 19 2.55 -40.39 30.72
C HIS A 19 1.30 -39.51 30.80
N HIS A 20 0.43 -39.77 31.78
CA HIS A 20 -0.75 -38.95 32.02
C HIS A 20 -0.38 -37.52 32.40
N THR A 21 0.54 -37.34 33.36
CA THR A 21 0.97 -36.00 33.80
C THR A 21 1.68 -35.21 32.71
N VAL A 22 2.48 -35.85 31.87
CA VAL A 22 3.09 -35.20 30.69
C VAL A 22 2.02 -34.78 29.66
N SER A 23 1.01 -35.61 29.45
CA SER A 23 -0.12 -35.29 28.57
C SER A 23 -0.97 -34.15 29.15
N GLU A 24 -1.22 -34.15 30.45
CA GLU A 24 -1.91 -33.06 31.16
C GLU A 24 -1.11 -31.76 31.14
N ALA A 25 0.19 -31.78 31.40
CA ALA A 25 1.04 -30.58 31.32
C ALA A 25 0.99 -29.94 29.93
N ARG A 26 0.94 -30.77 28.87
CA ARG A 26 0.80 -30.30 27.49
C ARG A 26 -0.58 -29.70 27.24
N ARG A 27 -1.66 -30.33 27.71
CA ARG A 27 -3.03 -29.77 27.61
C ARG A 27 -3.17 -28.47 28.41
N GLU A 28 -2.53 -28.41 29.57
CA GLU A 28 -2.54 -27.23 30.43
C GLU A 28 -1.79 -26.07 29.79
N GLN A 29 -0.74 -26.35 29.01
CA GLN A 29 -0.04 -25.34 28.22
C GLN A 29 -0.95 -24.66 27.18
N PHE A 30 -1.95 -25.36 26.65
CA PHE A 30 -2.99 -24.77 25.77
C PHE A 30 -4.12 -24.07 26.54
N ARG A 31 -4.28 -24.35 27.84
CA ARG A 31 -5.28 -23.70 28.71
C ARG A 31 -4.78 -22.41 29.33
N ARG A 32 -3.48 -22.32 29.60
CA ARG A 32 -2.85 -21.03 29.91
C ARG A 32 -3.12 -20.10 28.75
N THR A 33 -3.39 -18.84 29.07
CA THR A 33 -3.72 -17.77 28.11
C THR A 33 -2.96 -18.00 26.81
N PRO A 34 -3.67 -18.22 25.69
CA PRO A 34 -3.02 -18.43 24.40
C PRO A 34 -2.00 -17.31 24.21
N ASP A 35 -0.82 -17.66 23.74
CA ASP A 35 0.15 -16.62 23.38
C ASP A 35 -0.45 -15.76 22.26
N GLN A 36 0.04 -14.52 22.13
CA GLN A 36 -0.50 -13.56 21.17
C GLN A 36 -0.61 -14.13 19.76
N SER A 37 0.34 -14.96 19.31
CA SER A 37 0.30 -15.55 17.98
C SER A 37 -0.90 -16.50 17.78
N THR A 38 -1.26 -17.23 18.84
CA THR A 38 -2.41 -18.13 18.86
C THR A 38 -3.73 -17.35 18.94
N GLU A 39 -3.75 -16.23 19.66
CA GLU A 39 -4.90 -15.31 19.70
C GLU A 39 -5.17 -14.66 18.33
N HIS A 40 -4.12 -14.17 17.67
CA HIS A 40 -4.22 -13.60 16.32
C HIS A 40 -4.70 -14.62 15.30
N LEU A 41 -4.18 -15.85 15.36
CA LEU A 41 -4.65 -16.93 14.48
C LEU A 41 -6.13 -17.25 14.71
N LEU A 42 -6.58 -17.31 15.97
CA LEU A 42 -7.98 -17.53 16.29
C LEU A 42 -8.86 -16.39 15.75
N PHE A 43 -8.42 -15.14 15.90
CA PHE A 43 -9.12 -13.98 15.34
C PHE A 43 -9.24 -14.07 13.80
N PHE A 44 -8.16 -14.40 13.09
CA PHE A 44 -8.22 -14.56 11.64
C PHE A 44 -9.11 -15.71 11.19
N LEU A 45 -9.13 -16.82 11.93
CA LEU A 45 -10.05 -17.92 11.67
C LEU A 45 -11.49 -17.48 11.87
N VAL A 46 -11.81 -16.78 12.97
CA VAL A 46 -13.15 -16.24 13.21
C VAL A 46 -13.57 -15.27 12.11
N ALA A 47 -12.71 -14.32 11.74
CA ALA A 47 -12.98 -13.38 10.64
C ALA A 47 -13.26 -14.11 9.31
N LEU A 48 -12.52 -15.19 9.02
CA LEU A 48 -12.75 -16.03 7.84
C LEU A 48 -14.08 -16.82 7.91
N TYR A 49 -14.59 -17.12 9.10
CA TYR A 49 -15.89 -17.76 9.29
C TYR A 49 -17.05 -16.76 9.28
N GLU A 50 -16.82 -15.51 9.69
CA GLU A 50 -17.81 -14.43 9.70
C GLU A 50 -18.01 -13.81 8.31
N ASP A 51 -17.00 -13.87 7.43
CA ASP A 51 -17.11 -13.38 6.06
C ASP A 51 -18.15 -14.20 5.28
N THR A 52 -19.24 -13.54 4.89
CA THR A 52 -20.36 -14.17 4.18
C THR A 52 -20.00 -14.58 2.75
N GLU A 53 -18.97 -13.97 2.15
CA GLU A 53 -18.35 -14.44 0.91
C GLU A 53 -17.07 -15.20 1.24
N LYS A 54 -17.17 -16.52 1.39
CA LYS A 54 -16.00 -17.35 1.69
C LYS A 54 -14.93 -17.15 0.62
N PRO A 55 -13.71 -16.72 0.98
CA PRO A 55 -12.63 -16.64 0.02
C PRO A 55 -12.39 -18.03 -0.59
N ASN A 56 -12.22 -18.11 -1.90
CA ASN A 56 -11.99 -19.36 -2.63
C ASN A 56 -10.80 -20.16 -2.07
N ASN A 57 -9.85 -19.49 -1.40
CA ASN A 57 -8.72 -20.09 -0.73
C ASN A 57 -8.49 -19.48 0.66
N ALA A 58 -8.80 -20.25 1.71
CA ALA A 58 -8.59 -19.82 3.08
C ALA A 58 -7.11 -19.56 3.42
N SER A 59 -6.18 -20.24 2.75
CA SER A 59 -4.75 -20.04 2.98
C SER A 59 -4.27 -18.68 2.50
N ASP A 60 -4.87 -18.15 1.43
CA ASP A 60 -4.47 -16.85 0.87
C ASP A 60 -5.02 -15.69 1.71
N PHE A 61 -6.24 -15.82 2.25
CA PHE A 61 -6.79 -14.87 3.22
C PHE A 61 -5.90 -14.74 4.46
N ILE A 62 -5.47 -15.87 5.05
CA ILE A 62 -4.61 -15.85 6.23
C ILE A 62 -3.23 -15.25 5.90
N LYS A 63 -2.65 -15.57 4.74
CA LYS A 63 -1.38 -14.95 4.30
C LYS A 63 -1.49 -13.44 4.13
N HIS A 64 -2.58 -12.97 3.52
CA HIS A 64 -2.85 -11.55 3.35
C HIS A 64 -2.95 -10.84 4.71
N GLN A 65 -3.68 -11.42 5.66
CA GLN A 65 -3.83 -10.86 7.02
C GLN A 65 -2.54 -10.85 7.83
N LEU A 66 -1.62 -11.77 7.52
CA LEU A 66 -0.28 -11.82 8.11
C LEU A 66 0.73 -10.94 7.36
N GLY A 67 0.33 -10.25 6.28
CA GLY A 67 1.23 -9.46 5.43
C GLY A 67 2.25 -10.30 4.65
N VAL A 68 2.10 -11.62 4.61
CA VAL A 68 3.04 -12.53 3.98
C VAL A 68 2.75 -12.59 2.47
N GLY A 69 3.37 -11.69 1.71
CA GLY A 69 3.39 -11.69 0.25
C GLY A 69 2.69 -10.50 -0.42
N THR A 70 1.79 -9.79 0.27
CA THR A 70 1.06 -8.64 -0.29
C THR A 70 1.93 -7.38 -0.38
N GLU A 71 2.89 -7.21 0.54
CA GLU A 71 3.73 -6.00 0.59
C GLU A 71 4.55 -5.78 -0.69
N ALA A 72 4.97 -6.85 -1.36
CA ALA A 72 5.76 -6.75 -2.58
C ALA A 72 4.92 -6.27 -3.78
N GLU A 73 3.68 -6.74 -3.90
CA GLU A 73 2.77 -6.35 -4.98
C GLU A 73 2.25 -4.92 -4.78
N ASP A 74 1.92 -4.55 -3.54
CA ASP A 74 1.50 -3.20 -3.19
C ASP A 74 2.65 -2.19 -3.32
N ALA A 75 3.88 -2.56 -2.93
CA ALA A 75 5.04 -1.68 -3.10
C ALA A 75 5.33 -1.39 -4.58
N GLU A 76 5.29 -2.40 -5.45
CA GLU A 76 5.51 -2.21 -6.89
C GLU A 76 4.37 -1.44 -7.56
N SER A 77 3.11 -1.71 -7.18
CA SER A 77 1.93 -0.93 -7.62
C SER A 77 2.04 0.55 -7.23
N LEU A 78 2.46 0.83 -5.99
CA LEU A 78 2.68 2.19 -5.51
C LEU A 78 3.83 2.89 -6.24
N ARG A 79 4.94 2.19 -6.52
CA ARG A 79 6.06 2.74 -7.30
C ARG A 79 5.63 3.12 -8.72
N LEU A 80 4.83 2.28 -9.38
CA LEU A 80 4.32 2.57 -10.72
C LEU A 80 3.42 3.82 -10.73
N LYS A 81 2.52 3.94 -9.73
CA LYS A 81 1.65 5.12 -9.57
C LYS A 81 2.48 6.38 -9.34
N LEU A 82 3.50 6.31 -8.49
CA LEU A 82 4.40 7.42 -8.22
C LEU A 82 5.16 7.86 -9.47
N ASN A 83 5.69 6.91 -10.25
CA ASN A 83 6.39 7.21 -11.50
C ASN A 83 5.44 7.85 -12.54
N THR A 84 4.23 7.30 -12.69
CA THR A 84 3.21 7.85 -13.60
C THR A 84 2.83 9.28 -13.20
N LEU A 85 2.68 9.54 -11.90
CA LEU A 85 2.32 10.86 -11.41
C LEU A 85 3.46 11.87 -11.59
N GLN A 86 4.71 11.44 -11.36
CA GLN A 86 5.90 12.26 -11.62
C GLN A 86 5.98 12.65 -13.11
N GLN A 87 5.79 11.69 -14.01
CA GLN A 87 5.82 11.97 -15.45
C GLN A 87 4.74 12.98 -15.87
N LYS A 88 3.53 12.85 -15.32
CA LYS A 88 2.45 13.82 -15.56
C LYS A 88 2.78 15.20 -15.01
N TYR A 89 3.36 15.26 -13.81
CA TYR A 89 3.79 16.51 -13.20
C TYR A 89 4.84 17.22 -14.06
N ASP A 90 5.86 16.49 -14.52
CA ASP A 90 6.92 17.03 -15.37
C ASP A 90 6.36 17.55 -16.70
N GLN A 91 5.45 16.80 -17.34
CA GLN A 91 4.78 17.22 -18.57
C GLN A 91 3.97 18.51 -18.36
N LEU A 92 3.14 18.54 -17.30
CA LEU A 92 2.35 19.73 -16.96
C LEU A 92 3.24 20.93 -16.65
N MET A 93 4.38 20.73 -16.00
CA MET A 93 5.35 21.78 -15.71
C MET A 93 5.99 22.36 -16.98
N GLU A 94 6.35 21.51 -17.94
CA GLU A 94 6.88 21.96 -19.23
C GLU A 94 5.80 22.72 -20.02
N GLU A 95 4.58 22.19 -20.12
CA GLU A 95 3.46 22.88 -20.78
C GLU A 95 3.15 24.24 -20.13
N ASN A 96 3.14 24.31 -18.79
CA ASN A 96 2.91 25.57 -18.08
C ASN A 96 4.01 26.59 -18.36
N LYS A 97 5.27 26.13 -18.43
CA LYS A 97 6.42 26.97 -18.77
C LYS A 97 6.32 27.47 -20.21
N GLU A 98 6.00 26.60 -21.17
CA GLU A 98 5.79 27.00 -22.57
C GLU A 98 4.65 28.01 -22.72
N LEU A 99 3.51 27.77 -22.05
CA LEU A 99 2.38 28.68 -22.06
C LEU A 99 2.77 30.05 -21.48
N ARG A 100 3.47 30.09 -20.34
CA ARG A 100 3.96 31.35 -19.76
C ARG A 100 4.97 32.06 -20.66
N SER A 101 5.85 31.33 -21.32
CA SER A 101 6.78 31.90 -22.30
C SER A 101 6.04 32.50 -23.49
N ARG A 102 4.97 31.86 -23.98
CA ARG A 102 4.12 32.38 -25.05
C ARG A 102 3.33 33.61 -24.60
N ASP A 103 2.75 33.57 -23.41
CA ASP A 103 2.00 34.69 -22.83
C ASP A 103 2.90 35.93 -22.67
N ASN A 104 4.14 35.73 -22.23
CA ASN A 104 5.12 36.80 -22.15
C ASN A 104 5.51 37.36 -23.53
N HIS A 105 5.53 36.54 -24.58
CA HIS A 105 5.86 36.97 -25.93
C HIS A 105 4.73 37.76 -26.60
N VAL A 106 3.46 37.40 -26.33
CA VAL A 106 2.28 38.11 -26.87
C VAL A 106 2.17 39.54 -26.31
N ASN A 107 2.68 39.80 -25.11
CA ASN A 107 2.67 41.14 -24.52
C ASN A 107 3.69 42.12 -25.15
N GLU A 108 4.74 41.64 -25.82
CA GLU A 108 5.73 42.50 -26.50
C GLU A 108 5.31 42.85 -27.94
N ASP A 109 4.56 41.98 -28.61
CA ASP A 109 4.10 42.19 -30.00
C ASP A 109 2.97 43.23 -30.13
N ASP A 110 2.16 43.41 -29.08
CA ASP A 110 1.09 44.43 -29.05
C ASP A 110 1.62 45.86 -28.85
N ALA A 111 2.86 46.04 -28.37
CA ALA A 111 3.47 47.36 -28.22
C ALA A 111 4.11 47.87 -29.52
N PHE A 112 4.63 46.98 -30.37
CA PHE A 112 5.30 47.35 -31.62
C PHE A 112 4.30 47.75 -32.71
N THR A 113 3.16 47.06 -32.80
CA THR A 113 2.16 47.29 -33.86
C THR A 113 1.36 48.60 -33.68
N SER A 114 1.25 49.11 -32.45
CA SER A 114 0.55 50.38 -32.15
C SER A 114 1.35 51.61 -32.59
N CYS A 115 2.68 51.58 -32.46
CA CYS A 115 3.54 52.71 -32.85
C CYS A 115 3.59 52.92 -34.37
N ASP A 116 3.67 51.85 -35.17
CA ASP A 116 3.77 51.96 -36.63
C ASP A 116 2.51 52.55 -37.29
N HIS A 117 1.33 52.32 -36.70
CA HIS A 117 0.09 52.88 -37.24
C HIS A 117 -0.04 54.40 -36.95
N HIS A 118 0.62 54.92 -35.93
CA HIS A 118 0.59 56.34 -35.61
C HIS A 118 1.56 57.18 -36.45
N LEU A 119 2.73 56.63 -36.81
CA LEU A 119 3.74 57.30 -37.65
C LEU A 119 3.29 57.49 -39.10
N THR A 120 2.54 56.54 -39.66
CA THR A 120 2.01 56.64 -41.03
C THR A 120 0.90 57.69 -41.14
N ASN A 121 0.02 57.79 -40.13
CA ASN A 121 -1.05 58.79 -40.08
C ASN A 121 -0.52 60.24 -39.88
N THR A 122 0.55 60.42 -39.10
CA THR A 122 1.15 61.76 -38.92
C THR A 122 1.90 62.25 -40.16
N ASN A 123 2.56 61.35 -40.89
CA ASN A 123 3.26 61.72 -42.13
C ASN A 123 2.28 62.11 -43.25
N SER A 124 1.17 61.38 -43.44
CA SER A 124 0.16 61.76 -44.44
C SER A 124 -0.54 63.08 -44.12
N LYS A 125 -0.68 63.46 -42.84
CA LYS A 125 -1.24 64.78 -42.46
C LYS A 125 -0.26 65.93 -42.67
N GLN A 126 1.05 65.70 -42.51
CA GLN A 126 2.05 66.74 -42.78
C GLN A 126 2.28 66.98 -44.28
N GLU A 127 2.18 65.96 -45.12
CA GLU A 127 2.28 66.12 -46.59
C GLU A 127 1.06 66.84 -47.20
N LEU A 128 -0.14 66.70 -46.63
CA LEU A 128 -1.33 67.43 -47.11
C LEU A 128 -1.39 68.90 -46.68
N LEU A 129 -0.55 69.33 -45.73
CA LEU A 129 -0.48 70.71 -45.25
C LEU A 129 0.62 71.54 -45.96
N SER A 130 1.41 70.94 -46.86
CA SER A 130 2.52 71.59 -47.57
C SER A 130 2.28 71.85 -49.07
N LEU A 131 1.06 71.59 -49.56
CA LEU A 131 0.55 71.95 -50.89
C LEU A 131 -0.44 73.12 -50.79
#